data_AF-A0A212DY43-F1
#
_entry.id   AF-A0A212DY43-F1
#
_cell.length_a   1.000
_cell.length_b   1.000
_cell.length_c   1.000
_cell.angle_alpha   90.00
_cell.angle_beta   90.00
_cell.angle_gamma   90.00
#
_symmetry.space_group_name_H-M   'P 1'
#
loop_
_entity.id
_entity.type
_entity.pdbx_description
1 polymer ?
#
loop_
_entity_poly.entity_id
_entity_poly.type
_entity_poly.pdbx_seq_one_letter_code
_entity_poly.pdbx_strand_id
1 'polypeptide(L)'
;MFNQKGFVKILLIIIVVIITALFVMRMVYRGEKDITADWKTYQNDKFGFEIKYPSGWQIYASERSYDNIVNIYKTGKPPFTHHSNVAQVSIFPEGLGTEGRAGEITEVVEDLTLAEEKTVGQYILNNKKPFGYVIRFENTPQNFNDFGFIWASAEIKNQEFICHDKTKNMDICEPLADGLDVVGDIDDSEWIIVKEILSTFKFIE
;
A
#
# COMPACT_ATOMS: atom_id res chain seq x y z
N MET A 1 49.92 23.64 -37.31
CA MET A 1 49.16 24.45 -36.33
C MET A 1 47.67 24.20 -36.55
N PHE A 2 46.99 23.51 -35.64
CA PHE A 2 45.53 23.37 -35.72
C PHE A 2 44.88 24.71 -35.41
N ASN A 3 43.92 25.13 -36.25
CA ASN A 3 43.17 26.36 -36.04
C ASN A 3 42.32 26.22 -34.77
N GLN A 4 42.71 26.94 -33.72
CA GLN A 4 42.08 26.89 -32.39
C GLN A 4 40.57 27.16 -32.46
N LYS A 5 40.11 28.00 -33.41
CA LYS A 5 38.69 28.28 -33.63
C LYS A 5 37.93 27.11 -34.29
N GLY A 6 38.62 26.31 -35.10
CA GLY A 6 38.04 25.11 -35.72
C GLY A 6 37.85 23.98 -34.70
N PHE A 7 38.83 23.78 -33.82
CA PHE A 7 38.78 22.76 -32.77
C PHE A 7 37.64 23.00 -31.77
N VAL A 8 37.43 24.25 -31.33
CA VAL A 8 36.34 24.60 -30.41
C VAL A 8 34.95 24.31 -31.00
N LYS A 9 34.76 24.54 -32.32
CA LYS A 9 33.49 24.24 -32.99
C LYS A 9 33.21 22.73 -33.05
N ILE A 10 34.23 21.93 -33.34
CA ILE A 10 34.11 20.47 -33.35
C ILE A 10 33.77 19.95 -31.95
N LEU A 11 34.43 20.48 -30.92
CA LEU A 11 34.18 20.11 -29.52
C LEU A 11 32.73 20.43 -29.09
N LEU A 12 32.21 21.61 -29.47
CA LEU A 12 30.82 21.99 -29.17
C LEU A 12 29.80 21.06 -29.83
N ILE A 13 30.04 20.65 -31.09
CA ILE A 13 29.16 19.72 -31.79
C ILE A 13 29.14 18.35 -31.07
N ILE A 14 30.30 17.85 -30.65
CA ILE A 14 30.40 16.58 -29.92
C ILE A 14 29.65 16.64 -28.58
N ILE A 15 29.80 17.73 -27.83
CA ILE A 15 29.10 17.92 -26.54
C ILE A 15 27.58 17.92 -26.76
N VAL A 16 27.08 18.65 -27.76
CA VAL A 16 25.64 18.67 -28.08
C VAL A 16 25.17 17.26 -28.42
N VAL A 17 25.88 16.53 -29.29
CA VAL A 17 25.52 15.15 -29.66
C VAL A 17 25.45 14.23 -28.43
N ILE A 18 26.41 14.33 -27.50
CA ILE A 18 26.43 13.53 -26.27
C ILE A 18 25.23 13.89 -25.38
N ILE A 19 24.95 15.17 -25.17
CA ILE A 19 23.81 15.61 -24.33
C ILE A 19 22.49 15.13 -24.94
N THR A 20 22.31 15.27 -26.26
CA THR A 20 21.10 14.80 -26.93
C THR A 20 20.97 13.28 -26.85
N ALA A 21 22.07 12.54 -27.01
CA ALA A 21 22.08 11.09 -26.86
C ALA A 21 21.73 10.66 -25.42
N LEU A 22 22.28 11.33 -24.40
CA LEU A 22 21.94 11.08 -22.99
C LEU A 22 20.48 11.42 -22.68
N PHE A 23 19.96 12.50 -23.26
CA PHE A 23 18.55 12.88 -23.10
C PHE A 23 17.60 11.88 -23.76
N VAL A 24 17.88 11.47 -25.00
CA VAL A 24 17.11 10.44 -25.72
C VAL A 24 17.21 9.11 -24.99
N MET A 25 18.41 8.71 -24.56
CA MET A 25 18.62 7.50 -23.76
C MET A 25 17.80 7.58 -22.48
N ARG A 26 17.82 8.69 -21.74
CA ARG A 26 17.00 8.87 -20.54
C ARG A 26 15.50 8.79 -20.83
N MET A 27 15.02 9.30 -21.97
CA MET A 27 13.62 9.22 -22.38
C MET A 27 13.21 7.79 -22.77
N VAL A 28 14.07 7.07 -23.50
CA VAL A 28 13.82 5.68 -23.93
C VAL A 28 13.88 4.71 -22.76
N TYR A 29 14.86 4.87 -21.86
CA TYR A 29 14.97 4.08 -20.62
C TYR A 29 13.95 4.48 -19.55
N ARG A 30 13.22 5.58 -19.75
CA ARG A 30 12.02 5.96 -18.97
C ARG A 30 10.75 5.29 -19.47
N GLY A 31 10.85 4.19 -20.24
CA GLY A 31 9.74 3.28 -20.44
C GLY A 31 9.26 2.76 -19.09
N GLU A 32 8.38 3.53 -18.46
CA GLU A 32 7.69 3.20 -17.23
C GLU A 32 6.86 1.97 -17.60
N LYS A 33 7.36 0.80 -17.20
CA LYS A 33 6.60 -0.43 -17.34
C LYS A 33 5.33 -0.18 -16.56
N ASP A 34 4.21 0.00 -17.27
CA ASP A 34 2.91 0.12 -16.63
C ASP A 34 2.71 -1.15 -15.80
N ILE A 35 2.92 -1.02 -14.50
CA ILE A 35 2.84 -2.12 -13.54
C ILE A 35 1.43 -2.69 -13.50
N THR A 36 0.44 -1.97 -14.05
CA THR A 36 -0.97 -2.31 -14.09
C THR A 36 -1.45 -2.96 -15.40
N ALA A 37 -0.58 -3.09 -16.41
CA ALA A 37 -0.96 -3.56 -17.75
C ALA A 37 -1.66 -4.94 -17.77
N ASP A 38 -1.28 -5.85 -16.86
CA ASP A 38 -1.85 -7.20 -16.74
C ASP A 38 -2.78 -7.35 -15.52
N TRP A 39 -3.37 -6.26 -15.02
CA TRP A 39 -4.24 -6.32 -13.85
C TRP A 39 -5.64 -6.82 -14.20
N LYS A 40 -6.25 -7.51 -13.24
CA LYS A 40 -7.64 -7.97 -13.30
C LYS A 40 -8.52 -6.98 -12.52
N THR A 41 -9.77 -6.88 -12.90
CA THR A 41 -10.79 -6.15 -12.14
C THR A 41 -11.64 -7.15 -11.36
N TYR A 42 -11.83 -6.90 -10.07
CA TYR A 42 -12.86 -7.54 -9.26
C TYR A 42 -13.98 -6.54 -9.02
N GLN A 43 -15.21 -7.00 -9.17
CA GLN A 43 -16.42 -6.23 -8.92
C GLN A 43 -17.28 -6.99 -7.93
N ASN A 44 -17.82 -6.27 -6.94
CA ASN A 44 -18.75 -6.81 -5.96
C ASN A 44 -20.07 -6.05 -6.02
N ASP A 45 -21.05 -6.62 -6.70
CA ASP A 45 -22.37 -5.99 -6.89
C ASP A 45 -23.14 -5.86 -5.58
N LYS A 46 -22.98 -6.81 -4.65
CA LYS A 46 -23.64 -6.78 -3.33
C LYS A 46 -23.23 -5.55 -2.52
N PHE A 47 -21.93 -5.23 -2.54
CA PHE A 47 -21.37 -4.11 -1.79
C PHE A 47 -21.10 -2.86 -2.63
N GLY A 48 -21.44 -2.90 -3.91
CA GLY A 48 -21.37 -1.77 -4.83
C GLY A 48 -19.96 -1.20 -4.99
N PHE A 49 -18.93 -2.04 -5.19
CA PHE A 49 -17.59 -1.54 -5.48
C PHE A 49 -16.86 -2.33 -6.57
N GLU A 50 -15.84 -1.70 -7.15
CA GLU A 50 -14.83 -2.37 -7.96
C GLU A 50 -13.40 -2.03 -7.49
N ILE A 51 -12.47 -2.95 -7.73
CA ILE A 51 -11.05 -2.80 -7.40
C ILE A 51 -10.20 -3.63 -8.38
N LYS A 52 -9.06 -3.08 -8.80
CA LYS A 52 -8.10 -3.78 -9.66
C LYS A 52 -6.99 -4.42 -8.84
N TYR A 53 -6.44 -5.52 -9.35
CA TYR A 53 -5.36 -6.25 -8.68
C TYR A 53 -4.45 -6.98 -9.68
N PRO A 54 -3.17 -7.24 -9.32
CA PRO A 54 -2.25 -7.97 -10.18
C PRO A 54 -2.73 -9.39 -10.49
N SER A 55 -2.59 -9.83 -11.75
CA SER A 55 -3.04 -11.17 -12.18
C SER A 55 -2.49 -12.35 -11.38
N GLY A 56 -1.31 -12.19 -10.76
CA GLY A 56 -0.66 -13.21 -9.92
C GLY A 56 -1.10 -13.21 -8.45
N TRP A 57 -1.91 -12.24 -8.02
CA TRP A 57 -2.47 -12.21 -6.67
C TRP A 57 -3.76 -13.03 -6.61
N GLN A 58 -4.07 -13.49 -5.42
CA GLN A 58 -5.24 -14.29 -5.11
C GLN A 58 -6.37 -13.40 -4.59
N ILE A 59 -7.60 -13.82 -4.87
CA ILE A 59 -8.79 -13.20 -4.31
C ILE A 59 -9.60 -14.24 -3.53
N TYR A 60 -10.05 -13.86 -2.34
CA TYR A 60 -11.00 -14.62 -1.54
C TYR A 60 -12.15 -13.69 -1.16
N ALA A 61 -13.36 -14.07 -1.55
CA ALA A 61 -14.58 -13.37 -1.17
C ALA A 61 -15.48 -14.34 -0.40
N SER A 62 -15.93 -13.92 0.79
CA SER A 62 -16.90 -14.67 1.58
C SER A 62 -18.16 -13.84 1.76
N GLU A 63 -19.31 -14.48 1.56
CA GLU A 63 -20.64 -13.87 1.76
C GLU A 63 -21.33 -14.39 3.03
N ARG A 64 -20.59 -15.06 3.91
CA ARG A 64 -21.14 -15.53 5.18
C ARG A 64 -21.38 -14.34 6.09
N SER A 65 -22.50 -14.38 6.83
CA SER A 65 -23.03 -13.29 7.69
C SER A 65 -22.07 -12.68 8.71
N TYR A 66 -20.91 -13.30 8.98
CA TYR A 66 -19.93 -12.82 9.95
C TYR A 66 -18.54 -12.58 9.32
N ASP A 67 -18.37 -12.98 8.06
CA ASP A 67 -17.12 -12.94 7.31
C ASP A 67 -17.36 -12.28 5.95
N ASN A 68 -18.21 -11.25 5.88
CA ASN A 68 -18.37 -10.43 4.68
C ASN A 68 -17.05 -9.69 4.41
N ILE A 69 -16.13 -10.39 3.76
CA ILE A 69 -14.74 -9.98 3.59
C ILE A 69 -14.36 -10.28 2.15
N VAL A 70 -13.75 -9.28 1.50
CA VAL A 70 -13.04 -9.46 0.24
C VAL A 70 -11.56 -9.24 0.49
N ASN A 71 -10.76 -10.29 0.30
CA ASN A 71 -9.31 -10.26 0.47
C ASN A 71 -8.62 -10.40 -0.88
N ILE A 72 -7.76 -9.45 -1.20
CA ILE A 72 -6.82 -9.49 -2.32
C ILE A 72 -5.43 -9.62 -1.72
N TYR A 73 -4.73 -10.72 -1.97
CA TYR A 73 -3.48 -11.03 -1.28
C TYR A 73 -2.48 -11.78 -2.16
N LYS A 74 -1.19 -11.62 -1.90
CA LYS A 74 -0.13 -12.10 -2.82
C LYS A 74 0.01 -13.62 -2.86
N THR A 75 0.05 -14.29 -1.71
CA THR A 75 0.26 -15.75 -1.64
C THR A 75 -0.19 -16.33 -0.30
N GLY A 76 -0.36 -17.65 -0.26
CA GLY A 76 -0.62 -18.39 0.97
C GLY A 76 -2.10 -18.59 1.28
N LYS A 77 -2.44 -18.59 2.58
CA LYS A 77 -3.83 -18.72 3.04
C LYS A 77 -4.51 -17.35 2.99
N PRO A 78 -5.82 -17.29 2.70
CA PRO A 78 -6.56 -16.05 2.80
C PRO A 78 -6.40 -15.43 4.19
N PRO A 79 -6.11 -14.13 4.28
CA PRO A 79 -6.10 -13.43 5.55
C PRO A 79 -7.54 -13.22 6.02
N PHE A 80 -7.94 -13.88 7.10
CA PHE A 80 -9.29 -13.73 7.63
C PHE A 80 -9.46 -12.49 8.53
N THR A 81 -8.36 -11.82 8.86
CA THR A 81 -8.32 -10.60 9.68
C THR A 81 -7.22 -9.65 9.23
N HIS A 82 -7.34 -8.37 9.60
CA HIS A 82 -6.33 -7.32 9.38
C HIS A 82 -5.03 -7.54 10.18
N HIS A 83 -4.98 -8.51 11.07
CA HIS A 83 -3.79 -8.85 11.85
C HIS A 83 -2.80 -9.75 11.10
N SER A 84 -3.23 -10.37 10.00
CA SER A 84 -2.40 -11.28 9.19
C SER A 84 -1.16 -10.56 8.67
N ASN A 85 0.02 -11.17 8.85
CA ASN A 85 1.28 -10.64 8.32
C ASN A 85 1.48 -11.12 6.88
N VAL A 86 0.75 -10.50 5.95
CA VAL A 86 0.80 -10.78 4.52
C VAL A 86 0.54 -9.49 3.75
N ALA A 87 1.08 -9.39 2.54
CA ALA A 87 0.74 -8.33 1.62
C ALA A 87 -0.71 -8.48 1.13
N GLN A 88 -1.55 -7.51 1.45
CA GLN A 88 -3.00 -7.60 1.21
C GLN A 88 -3.69 -6.24 1.08
N VAL A 89 -4.84 -6.28 0.41
CA VAL A 89 -5.92 -5.30 0.54
C VAL A 89 -7.19 -6.07 0.87
N SER A 90 -7.77 -5.78 2.02
CA SER A 90 -8.96 -6.44 2.57
C SER A 90 -10.07 -5.43 2.78
N ILE A 91 -11.26 -5.71 2.25
CA ILE A 91 -12.44 -4.89 2.41
C ILE A 91 -13.38 -5.61 3.38
N PHE A 92 -13.76 -4.89 4.44
CA PHE A 92 -14.67 -5.36 5.51
C PHE A 92 -15.91 -4.45 5.54
N PRO A 93 -16.94 -4.69 4.71
CA PRO A 93 -18.12 -3.83 4.64
C PRO A 93 -18.90 -3.73 5.95
N GLU A 94 -18.80 -4.75 6.80
CA GLU A 94 -19.52 -4.85 8.06
C GLU A 94 -18.64 -4.69 9.31
N GLY A 95 -17.34 -4.43 9.14
CA GLY A 95 -16.36 -4.41 10.23
C GLY A 95 -16.04 -5.80 10.80
N LEU A 96 -15.27 -5.83 11.89
CA LEU A 96 -14.90 -7.07 12.63
C LEU A 96 -15.14 -6.95 14.14
N GLY A 97 -15.48 -5.77 14.66
CA GLY A 97 -15.63 -5.48 16.09
C GLY A 97 -14.32 -5.49 16.88
N THR A 98 -13.18 -5.66 16.21
CA THR A 98 -11.83 -5.67 16.80
C THR A 98 -10.90 -4.73 16.04
N GLU A 99 -11.40 -3.56 15.65
CA GLU A 99 -10.67 -2.62 14.80
C GLU A 99 -9.57 -1.87 15.56
N GLY A 100 -8.50 -2.59 15.89
CA GLY A 100 -7.22 -2.06 16.34
C GLY A 100 -6.12 -3.04 15.94
N ARG A 101 -4.93 -2.56 15.63
CA ARG A 101 -3.73 -3.39 15.46
C ARG A 101 -2.61 -2.81 16.32
N ALA A 102 -1.70 -3.67 16.77
CA ALA A 102 -0.44 -3.22 17.37
C ALA A 102 0.33 -2.32 16.38
N GLY A 103 0.97 -1.27 16.92
CA GLY A 103 1.71 -0.27 16.15
C GLY A 103 1.24 1.16 16.42
N GLU A 104 2.13 2.11 16.15
CA GLU A 104 1.81 3.53 16.17
C GLU A 104 0.96 3.88 14.94
N ILE A 105 -0.17 4.57 15.17
CA ILE A 105 -1.03 5.10 14.12
C ILE A 105 -0.75 6.60 14.01
N THR A 106 -0.42 7.05 12.80
CA THR A 106 -0.28 8.47 12.49
C THR A 106 -1.32 8.89 11.47
N GLU A 107 -1.54 10.20 11.36
CA GLU A 107 -2.21 10.77 10.18
C GLU A 107 -1.37 10.45 8.94
N VAL A 108 -2.05 10.23 7.81
CA VAL A 108 -1.38 9.98 6.54
C VAL A 108 -0.71 11.26 6.05
N VAL A 109 0.57 11.15 5.70
CA VAL A 109 1.36 12.26 5.15
C VAL A 109 1.36 12.25 3.60
N GLU A 110 0.94 11.14 2.98
CA GLU A 110 0.91 10.96 1.54
C GLU A 110 -0.49 11.19 0.95
N ASP A 111 -0.58 11.83 -0.21
CA ASP A 111 -1.84 11.97 -0.95
C ASP A 111 -2.24 10.61 -1.53
N LEU A 112 -2.96 9.82 -0.73
CA LEU A 112 -3.68 8.67 -1.23
C LEU A 112 -4.90 9.22 -1.97
N THR A 113 -4.83 9.21 -3.30
CA THR A 113 -5.95 9.51 -4.20
C THR A 113 -6.99 8.41 -4.09
N LEU A 114 -7.66 8.37 -2.94
CA LEU A 114 -8.82 7.56 -2.65
C LEU A 114 -10.03 8.49 -2.75
N ALA A 115 -11.15 7.97 -3.24
CA ALA A 115 -12.39 8.73 -3.39
C ALA A 115 -12.66 9.64 -2.18
N GLU A 116 -13.23 10.82 -2.45
CA GLU A 116 -13.49 11.90 -1.49
C GLU A 116 -14.17 11.35 -0.20
N GLU A 117 -13.85 11.94 0.97
CA GLU A 117 -14.48 11.68 2.29
C GLU A 117 -14.02 10.41 3.05
N LYS A 118 -12.70 10.28 3.29
CA LYS A 118 -12.14 9.14 4.04
C LYS A 118 -11.17 9.58 5.14
N THR A 119 -11.29 8.98 6.32
CA THR A 119 -10.25 9.03 7.34
C THR A 119 -9.29 7.88 7.11
N VAL A 120 -8.01 8.19 6.92
CA VAL A 120 -6.97 7.17 6.76
C VAL A 120 -6.02 7.22 7.95
N GLY A 121 -5.93 6.10 8.67
CA GLY A 121 -4.88 5.86 9.66
C GLY A 121 -3.71 5.12 9.04
N GLN A 122 -2.49 5.60 9.27
CA GLN A 122 -1.25 4.99 8.80
C GLN A 122 -0.56 4.24 9.93
N TYR A 123 -0.35 2.94 9.77
CA TYR A 123 0.45 2.14 10.68
C TYR A 123 1.92 2.20 10.27
N ILE A 124 2.79 2.56 11.22
CA ILE A 124 4.22 2.66 10.99
C ILE A 124 5.01 1.65 11.83
N LEU A 125 6.12 1.21 11.28
CA LEU A 125 7.14 0.44 11.99
C LEU A 125 7.91 1.36 12.94
N ASN A 126 8.67 0.77 13.87
CA ASN A 126 9.53 1.50 14.80
C ASN A 126 10.57 2.42 14.11
N ASN A 127 10.96 2.09 12.88
CA ASN A 127 11.84 2.87 12.02
C ASN A 127 11.11 3.98 11.24
N LYS A 128 9.83 4.22 11.55
CA LYS A 128 8.93 5.22 10.95
C LYS A 128 8.54 4.95 9.49
N LYS A 129 8.81 3.76 8.94
CA LYS A 129 8.28 3.35 7.64
C LYS A 129 6.79 2.94 7.74
N PRO A 130 5.90 3.42 6.85
CA PRO A 130 4.55 2.88 6.74
C PRO A 130 4.58 1.41 6.34
N PHE A 131 3.72 0.60 6.94
CA PHE A 131 3.49 -0.78 6.49
C PHE A 131 2.01 -1.12 6.30
N GLY A 132 1.09 -0.26 6.74
CA GLY A 132 -0.32 -0.50 6.56
C GLY A 132 -1.18 0.75 6.66
N TYR A 133 -2.38 0.65 6.08
CA TYR A 133 -3.43 1.65 6.16
C TYR A 133 -4.72 1.02 6.68
N VAL A 134 -5.42 1.78 7.50
CA VAL A 134 -6.85 1.58 7.78
C VAL A 134 -7.61 2.75 7.17
N ILE A 135 -8.57 2.44 6.32
CA ILE A 135 -9.39 3.42 5.62
C ILE A 135 -10.80 3.29 6.15
N ARG A 136 -11.30 4.36 6.76
CA ARG A 136 -12.69 4.52 7.20
C ARG A 136 -13.36 5.59 6.36
N PHE A 137 -14.67 5.47 6.20
CA PHE A 137 -15.46 6.41 5.43
C PHE A 137 -16.07 7.43 6.40
N GLU A 138 -15.93 8.72 6.09
CA GLU A 138 -16.60 9.76 6.87
C GLU A 138 -18.12 9.67 6.69
N ASN A 139 -18.53 9.42 5.44
CA ASN A 139 -19.89 9.08 5.08
C ASN A 139 -19.95 7.59 4.70
N THR A 140 -20.56 6.78 5.57
CA THR A 140 -20.74 5.34 5.34
C THR A 140 -21.44 5.07 4.00
N PRO A 141 -20.82 4.30 3.08
CA PRO A 141 -21.45 3.89 1.83
C PRO A 141 -22.75 3.11 2.09
N GLN A 142 -23.74 3.22 1.20
CA GLN A 142 -25.07 2.60 1.40
C GLN A 142 -25.03 1.10 1.73
N ASN A 143 -24.06 0.36 1.18
CA ASN A 143 -23.93 -1.09 1.37
C ASN A 143 -22.92 -1.48 2.46
N PHE A 144 -22.36 -0.50 3.17
CA PHE A 144 -21.49 -0.72 4.33
C PHE A 144 -22.28 -0.40 5.60
N ASN A 145 -21.86 -0.96 6.73
CA ASN A 145 -22.31 -0.45 8.03
C ASN A 145 -21.32 0.59 8.57
N ASP A 146 -21.67 1.23 9.69
CA ASP A 146 -20.85 2.29 10.30
C ASP A 146 -19.48 1.82 10.81
N PHE A 147 -19.25 0.50 10.86
CA PHE A 147 -17.98 -0.11 11.23
C PHE A 147 -17.15 -0.54 10.02
N GLY A 148 -17.68 -0.40 8.80
CA GLY A 148 -17.04 -0.84 7.58
C GLY A 148 -15.72 -0.12 7.32
N PHE A 149 -14.70 -0.87 6.88
CA PHE A 149 -13.37 -0.33 6.62
C PHE A 149 -12.61 -1.11 5.54
N ILE A 150 -11.54 -0.52 5.03
CA ILE A 150 -10.55 -1.19 4.19
C ILE A 150 -9.23 -1.27 4.95
N TRP A 151 -8.61 -2.44 4.96
CA TRP A 151 -7.27 -2.67 5.45
C TRP A 151 -6.33 -2.87 4.26
N ALA A 152 -5.17 -2.23 4.28
CA ALA A 152 -4.10 -2.51 3.32
C ALA A 152 -2.80 -2.69 4.08
N SER A 153 -1.99 -3.71 3.76
CA SER A 153 -0.67 -3.87 4.38
C SER A 153 0.34 -4.54 3.47
N ALA A 154 1.62 -4.23 3.69
CA ALA A 154 2.73 -5.05 3.23
C ALA A 154 3.01 -6.21 4.20
N GLU A 155 3.69 -7.25 3.73
CA GLU A 155 4.29 -8.26 4.61
C GLU A 155 5.49 -7.65 5.34
N ILE A 156 5.56 -7.82 6.65
CA ILE A 156 6.68 -7.42 7.49
C ILE A 156 7.61 -8.63 7.66
N LYS A 157 8.79 -8.57 7.05
CA LYS A 157 9.86 -9.56 7.20
C LYS A 157 10.51 -9.40 8.58
N ASN A 158 10.82 -10.54 9.20
CA ASN A 158 11.37 -10.61 10.56
C ASN A 158 10.54 -9.80 11.56
N GLN A 159 9.21 -9.93 11.47
CA GLN A 159 8.30 -9.19 12.35
C GLN A 159 8.52 -9.57 13.81
N GLU A 160 8.75 -8.55 14.63
CA GLU A 160 8.79 -8.64 16.08
C GLU A 160 7.88 -7.57 16.69
N PHE A 161 7.39 -7.83 17.90
CA PHE A 161 6.67 -6.87 18.70
C PHE A 161 7.51 -6.54 19.92
N ILE A 162 7.69 -5.24 20.20
CA ILE A 162 8.36 -4.78 21.40
C ILE A 162 7.41 -3.88 22.19
N CYS A 163 7.56 -3.87 23.52
CA CYS A 163 6.78 -2.97 24.35
C CYS A 163 7.16 -1.52 24.03
N HIS A 164 6.16 -0.66 23.86
CA HIS A 164 6.41 0.77 23.63
C HIS A 164 7.11 1.39 24.86
N ASP A 165 6.72 0.98 26.07
CA ASP A 165 7.48 1.24 27.28
C ASP A 165 8.76 0.39 27.32
N LYS A 166 9.88 1.02 26.95
CA LYS A 166 11.22 0.40 26.92
C LYS A 166 11.73 -0.07 28.28
N THR A 167 11.07 0.29 29.37
CA THR A 167 11.41 -0.23 30.71
C THR A 167 10.80 -1.61 30.98
N LYS A 168 9.82 -2.01 30.17
CA LYS A 168 9.14 -3.31 30.24
C LYS A 168 9.67 -4.26 29.17
N ASN A 169 9.78 -5.53 29.52
CA ASN A 169 9.96 -6.60 28.55
C ASN A 169 8.58 -7.14 28.12
N MET A 170 8.56 -8.04 27.13
CA MET A 170 7.32 -8.59 26.61
C MET A 170 6.52 -9.44 27.63
N ASP A 171 7.16 -9.98 28.67
CA ASP A 171 6.48 -10.80 29.67
C ASP A 171 5.59 -9.97 30.61
N ILE A 172 5.91 -8.68 30.76
CA ILE A 172 5.18 -7.74 31.65
C ILE A 172 4.53 -6.58 30.89
N CYS A 173 4.60 -6.60 29.56
CA CYS A 173 3.96 -5.59 28.72
C CYS A 173 2.46 -5.88 28.61
N GLU A 174 1.62 -4.87 28.87
CA GLU A 174 0.18 -4.94 28.69
C GLU A 174 -0.21 -4.26 27.37
N PRO A 175 -0.44 -4.98 26.26
CA PRO A 175 -0.56 -4.36 24.93
C PRO A 175 -1.62 -3.26 24.80
N LEU A 176 -2.71 -3.34 25.56
CA LEU A 176 -3.79 -2.35 25.55
C LEU A 176 -3.44 -1.08 26.34
N ALA A 177 -2.62 -1.20 27.37
CA ALA A 177 -2.26 -0.10 28.26
C ALA A 177 -0.92 0.54 27.87
N ASP A 178 0.07 -0.31 27.57
CA ASP A 178 1.44 0.11 27.26
C ASP A 178 1.63 0.39 25.77
N GLY A 179 0.83 -0.23 24.90
CA GLY A 179 1.06 -0.21 23.46
C GLY A 179 2.21 -1.11 23.02
N LEU A 180 2.23 -1.43 21.73
CA LEU A 180 3.27 -2.26 21.10
C LEU A 180 3.83 -1.54 19.88
N ASP A 181 5.15 -1.51 19.78
CA ASP A 181 5.82 -1.13 18.54
C ASP A 181 6.03 -2.38 17.68
N VAL A 182 5.88 -2.20 16.36
CA VAL A 182 6.13 -3.25 15.39
C VAL A 182 7.51 -3.03 14.78
N VAL A 183 8.35 -4.05 14.84
CA VAL A 183 9.71 -4.06 14.31
C VAL A 183 9.79 -5.00 13.13
N GLY A 184 10.56 -4.63 12.11
CA GLY A 184 10.84 -5.47 10.96
C GLY A 184 11.14 -4.63 9.72
N ASP A 185 11.10 -5.29 8.57
CA ASP A 185 11.35 -4.67 7.27
C ASP A 185 10.23 -5.01 6.29
N ILE A 186 9.90 -4.09 5.39
CA ILE A 186 8.97 -4.34 4.29
C ILE A 186 9.70 -4.32 2.96
N ASP A 187 9.14 -5.01 1.97
CA ASP A 187 9.56 -4.88 0.58
C ASP A 187 8.91 -3.65 -0.04
N ASP A 188 9.69 -2.58 -0.28
CA ASP A 188 9.17 -1.32 -0.80
C ASP A 188 8.45 -1.52 -2.16
N SER A 189 8.89 -2.49 -2.98
CA SER A 189 8.24 -2.79 -4.27
C SER A 189 6.86 -3.42 -4.11
N GLU A 190 6.69 -4.25 -3.08
CA GLU A 190 5.42 -4.84 -2.73
C GLU A 190 4.47 -3.82 -2.10
N TRP A 191 5.00 -2.94 -1.25
CA TRP A 191 4.21 -1.86 -0.66
C TRP A 191 3.65 -0.91 -1.72
N ILE A 192 4.45 -0.58 -2.74
CA ILE A 192 3.97 0.19 -3.91
C ILE A 192 2.78 -0.53 -4.56
N ILE A 193 2.87 -1.84 -4.82
CA ILE A 193 1.76 -2.60 -5.42
C ILE A 193 0.51 -2.56 -4.54
N VAL A 194 0.63 -2.70 -3.22
CA VAL A 194 -0.51 -2.60 -2.29
C VAL A 194 -1.18 -1.23 -2.38
N LYS A 195 -0.39 -0.16 -2.40
CA LYS A 195 -0.92 1.21 -2.54
C LYS A 195 -1.63 1.42 -3.88
N GLU A 196 -1.10 0.85 -4.95
CA GLU A 196 -1.72 0.91 -6.28
C GLU A 196 -3.01 0.07 -6.37
N ILE A 197 -3.09 -1.09 -5.69
CA ILE A 197 -4.36 -1.83 -5.58
C ILE A 197 -5.40 -0.95 -4.90
N LEU A 198 -5.03 -0.36 -3.76
CA LEU A 198 -5.89 0.49 -2.97
C LEU A 198 -6.37 1.73 -3.74
N SER A 199 -5.50 2.39 -4.52
CA SER A 199 -5.86 3.58 -5.32
C SER A 199 -6.89 3.29 -6.41
N THR A 200 -7.03 2.03 -6.84
CA THR A 200 -8.04 1.64 -7.83
C THR A 200 -9.43 1.38 -7.25
N PHE A 201 -9.57 1.34 -5.92
CA PHE A 201 -10.85 1.11 -5.27
C PHE A 201 -11.81 2.28 -5.51
N LYS A 202 -13.02 1.96 -5.98
CA LYS A 202 -14.13 2.92 -6.06
C LYS A 202 -15.47 2.22 -5.89
N PHE A 203 -16.46 2.98 -5.42
CA PHE A 203 -17.85 2.55 -5.46
C PHE A 203 -18.36 2.61 -6.90
N ILE A 204 -19.25 1.68 -7.24
CA ILE A 204 -20.00 1.68 -8.50
C ILE A 204 -21.38 2.29 -8.25
N GLU A 205 -21.84 3.10 -9.21
CA GLU A 205 -23.16 3.73 -9.20
C GLU A 205 -24.30 2.74 -9.51
#